data_AF-A0AA38CWG6-F1
#
_entry.id   AF-A0AA38CWG6-F1
#
_cell.length_a   1.000
_cell.length_b   1.000
_cell.length_c   1.000
_cell.angle_alpha   90.00
_cell.angle_beta   90.00
_cell.angle_gamma   90.00
#
_symmetry.space_group_name_H-M   'P 1'
#
loop_
_entity.id
_entity.type
_entity.pdbx_description
1 polymer ?
#
loop_
_entity_poly.entity_id
_entity_poly.type
_entity_poly.pdbx_seq_one_letter_code
_entity_poly.pdbx_strand_id
1 'polypeptide(L)' 'IDRNIISEEHLGRTGHMSRDSQDPRPEYTLFGSIVHSGYSKEFEHYYAYVKDANARWYCCNDAHVSATTIQAVLSEK' A
#
# COMPACT_ATOMS: atom_id res chain seq x y z
N ILE A 1 7.98 -9.57 -11.58
CA ILE A 1 8.68 -8.39 -12.15
C ILE A 1 9.05 -7.55 -10.96
N ASP A 2 10.32 -7.53 -10.56
CA ASP A 2 10.83 -6.64 -9.50
C ASP A 2 11.08 -5.26 -10.11
N ARG A 3 10.03 -4.47 -10.22
CA ARG A 3 10.12 -3.07 -10.64
C ARG A 3 9.65 -2.23 -9.47
N ASN A 4 10.45 -1.25 -9.08
CA ASN A 4 10.03 -0.27 -8.09
C ASN A 4 8.83 0.52 -8.64
N ILE A 5 7.69 0.43 -7.95
CA ILE A 5 6.48 1.18 -8.25
C ILE A 5 6.28 2.17 -7.11
N ILE A 6 6.38 3.46 -7.43
CA ILE A 6 6.11 4.52 -6.47
C ILE A 6 4.60 4.56 -6.25
N SER A 7 4.19 4.30 -5.02
CA SER A 7 2.80 4.45 -4.60
C SER A 7 2.60 5.81 -3.93
N GLU A 8 1.37 6.31 -3.99
CA GLU A 8 0.98 7.56 -3.34
C GLU A 8 0.03 7.27 -2.17
N GLU A 9 0.11 8.06 -1.09
CA GLU A 9 -0.83 7.92 0.02
C GLU A 9 -2.24 8.38 -0.37
N HIS A 10 -2.36 9.35 -1.28
CA HIS A 10 -3.64 9.90 -1.74
C HIS A 10 -3.72 9.77 -3.25
N LEU A 11 -4.74 9.08 -3.75
CA LEU A 11 -4.92 8.80 -5.17
C LEU A 11 -6.24 9.41 -5.67
N GLY A 12 -6.12 10.42 -6.53
CA GLY A 12 -7.24 10.96 -7.29
C GLY A 12 -7.40 10.22 -8.62
N ARG A 13 -8.59 9.69 -8.93
CA ARG A 13 -8.83 8.87 -10.14
C ARG A 13 -9.79 9.46 -11.17
N THR A 14 -10.06 10.76 -11.09
CA THR A 14 -11.05 11.45 -11.94
C THR A 14 -10.92 11.14 -13.44
N GLY A 15 -9.70 11.09 -13.98
CA GLY A 15 -9.44 10.80 -15.41
C GLY A 15 -9.59 9.34 -15.84
N HIS A 16 -9.83 8.43 -14.89
CA HIS A 16 -9.89 6.98 -15.13
C HIS A 16 -11.28 6.37 -14.86
N MET A 17 -12.28 7.21 -14.57
CA MET A 17 -13.65 6.76 -14.36
C MET A 17 -14.44 6.76 -15.66
N SER A 18 -15.51 5.96 -15.70
CA SER A 18 -16.53 6.08 -16.75
C SER A 18 -17.13 7.49 -16.76
N ARG A 19 -17.57 7.95 -17.94
CA ARG A 19 -18.29 9.22 -18.09
C ARG A 19 -19.59 9.26 -17.29
N ASP A 20 -20.19 8.10 -17.03
CA ASP A 20 -21.42 7.97 -16.24
C ASP A 20 -21.17 7.81 -14.72
N SER A 21 -19.91 7.98 -14.28
CA SER A 21 -19.54 7.92 -12.87
C SER A 21 -20.37 8.91 -12.05
N GLN A 22 -21.03 8.40 -11.02
CA GLN A 22 -21.79 9.21 -10.06
C GLN A 22 -20.86 9.98 -9.09
N ASP A 23 -19.60 9.57 -9.01
CA ASP A 23 -18.58 10.29 -8.25
C ASP A 23 -17.73 11.16 -9.20
N PRO A 24 -17.86 12.51 -9.11
CA PRO A 24 -17.11 13.43 -9.93
C PRO A 24 -15.65 13.61 -9.47
N ARG A 25 -15.30 13.18 -8.25
CA ARG A 25 -13.97 13.35 -7.64
C ARG A 25 -13.62 12.16 -6.73
N PRO A 26 -13.38 10.97 -7.31
CA PRO A 26 -13.00 9.81 -6.52
C PRO A 26 -11.58 9.98 -5.98
N GLU A 27 -11.51 10.12 -4.66
CA GLU A 27 -10.29 10.24 -3.87
C GLU A 27 -10.16 9.03 -2.96
N TYR A 28 -8.99 8.39 -2.99
CA TYR A 28 -8.69 7.21 -2.18
C TYR A 28 -7.47 7.47 -1.32
N THR A 29 -7.53 7.06 -0.06
CA THR A 29 -6.38 7.08 0.84
C THR A 29 -5.84 5.67 1.01
N LEU A 30 -4.54 5.50 0.89
CA LEU A 30 -3.86 4.24 1.18
C LEU A 30 -4.07 3.86 2.64
N PHE A 31 -4.65 2.68 2.85
CA PHE A 31 -4.93 2.15 4.20
C PHE A 31 -4.09 0.91 4.54
N GLY A 32 -3.48 0.29 3.54
CA GLY A 32 -2.55 -0.81 3.73
C GLY A 32 -1.89 -1.24 2.42
N SER A 33 -0.78 -1.96 2.54
CA SER A 33 -0.10 -2.61 1.43
C SER A 33 0.36 -4.01 1.83
N ILE A 34 0.39 -4.92 0.86
CA ILE A 34 0.95 -6.26 1.02
C ILE A 34 2.26 -6.29 0.26
N VAL A 35 3.30 -6.75 0.95
CA VAL A 35 4.66 -6.83 0.41
C VAL A 35 4.99 -8.28 0.15
N HIS A 36 5.54 -8.54 -1.03
CA HIS A 36 6.10 -9.82 -1.40
C HIS A 36 7.62 -9.68 -1.40
N SER A 37 8.28 -10.39 -0.49
CA SER A 37 9.73 -10.37 -0.34
C SER A 37 10.29 -11.74 -0.70
N GLY A 38 10.94 -11.84 -1.84
CA GLY A 38 11.52 -13.09 -2.32
C GLY A 38 11.92 -12.99 -3.78
N TYR A 39 13.03 -13.62 -4.14
CA TYR A 39 13.55 -13.59 -5.51
C TYR A 39 13.00 -14.73 -6.39
N SER A 40 12.45 -15.79 -5.77
CA SER A 40 11.88 -16.95 -6.46
C SER A 40 10.52 -17.34 -5.87
N LYS A 41 9.71 -18.06 -6.66
CA LYS A 41 8.41 -18.60 -6.23
C LYS A 41 8.49 -19.63 -5.10
N GLU A 42 9.70 -20.11 -4.80
CA GLU A 42 9.92 -21.25 -3.91
C GLU A 42 10.32 -20.80 -2.50
N PHE A 43 10.85 -19.59 -2.37
CA PHE A 43 11.25 -18.97 -1.11
C PHE A 43 10.78 -17.51 -1.09
N GLU A 44 9.49 -17.37 -0.78
CA GLU A 44 8.80 -16.08 -0.69
C GLU A 44 8.29 -15.84 0.72
N HIS A 45 8.37 -14.58 1.15
CA HIS A 45 7.86 -14.10 2.42
C HIS A 45 6.86 -12.98 2.18
N TYR A 46 5.73 -13.02 2.86
CA TYR A 46 4.72 -11.98 2.78
C TYR A 46 4.61 -11.26 4.12
N TYR A 47 4.47 -9.95 4.06
CA TYR A 47 4.13 -9.13 5.21
C TYR A 47 3.27 -7.95 4.76
N ALA A 48 2.71 -7.22 5.73
CA ALA A 48 1.77 -6.15 5.44
C ALA A 48 2.14 -4.86 6.16
N TYR A 49 1.87 -3.74 5.52
CA TYR A 49 1.75 -2.45 6.19
C TYR A 49 0.28 -2.10 6.37
N VAL A 50 -0.11 -1.67 7.56
CA VAL A 50 -1.51 -1.31 7.89
C VAL A 50 -1.56 0.04 8.59
N LYS A 51 -2.54 0.86 8.21
CA LYS A 51 -2.86 2.13 8.86
C LYS A 51 -3.99 1.93 9.87
N ASP A 52 -3.85 2.45 11.08
CA ASP A 52 -4.92 2.44 12.07
C ASP A 52 -5.88 3.63 11.90
N ALA A 53 -6.95 3.67 12.72
CA ALA A 53 -7.91 4.78 12.73
C ALA A 53 -7.31 6.13 13.17
N ASN A 54 -6.13 6.13 13.82
CA ASN A 54 -5.39 7.32 14.22
C ASN A 54 -4.31 7.72 13.19
N ALA A 55 -4.38 7.16 11.98
CA ALA A 55 -3.44 7.37 10.89
C ALA A 55 -1.99 6.93 11.19
N ARG A 56 -1.79 6.02 12.16
CA ARG A 56 -0.50 5.42 12.48
C ARG A 56 -0.24 4.21 11.62
N TRP A 57 1.01 4.05 11.20
CA TRP A 57 1.43 2.94 10.36
C TRP A 57 2.12 1.85 11.16
N TYR A 58 1.85 0.61 10.79
CA TYR A 58 2.43 -0.58 11.39
C TYR A 58 2.95 -1.54 10.32
N CYS A 59 4.11 -2.13 10.56
CA CYS A 59 4.61 -3.28 9.83
C CYS A 59 4.18 -4.55 10.57
N CYS A 60 3.35 -5.35 9.92
CA CYS A 60 2.85 -6.63 10.41
C CYS A 60 3.62 -7.75 9.71
N ASN A 61 4.65 -8.26 10.37
CA ASN A 61 5.52 -9.32 9.87
C ASN A 61 5.35 -10.57 10.75
N ASP A 62 4.48 -11.49 10.31
CA ASP A 62 4.05 -12.67 11.05
C ASP A 62 3.57 -12.32 12.48
N ALA A 63 4.23 -12.87 13.50
CA ALA A 63 3.93 -12.61 14.90
C ALA A 63 4.52 -11.27 15.42
N HIS A 64 5.33 -10.58 14.60
CA HIS A 64 5.98 -9.33 14.98
C HIS A 64 5.27 -8.14 14.34
N VAL A 65 4.66 -7.31 15.18
CA VAL A 65 4.07 -6.03 14.77
C VAL A 65 4.89 -4.88 15.32
N SER A 66 5.33 -3.98 14.46
CA SER A 66 6.13 -2.80 14.84
C SER A 66 5.57 -1.52 14.23
N ALA A 67 5.75 -0.39 14.93
CA ALA A 67 5.40 0.91 14.38
C ALA A 67 6.35 1.29 13.23
N THR A 68 5.81 1.94 12.20
CA THR A 68 6.58 2.39 11.04
C THR A 68 6.11 3.77 10.54
N THR A 69 6.70 4.26 9.47
CA THR A 69 6.38 5.56 8.85
C THR A 69 5.77 5.36 7.47
N ILE A 70 5.00 6.34 7.00
CA ILE A 70 4.48 6.35 5.63
C ILE A 70 5.61 6.28 4.59
N GLN A 71 6.77 6.89 4.86
CA GLN A 71 7.92 6.83 3.98
C GLN A 71 8.40 5.39 3.79
N ALA A 72 8.44 4.58 4.86
CA ALA A 72 8.80 3.17 4.75
C ALA A 72 7.80 2.42 3.86
N VAL A 73 6.50 2.63 4.09
CA VAL A 73 5.41 2.02 3.31
C VAL A 73 5.49 2.36 1.82
N LEU A 74 5.77 3.63 1.48
CA LEU A 74 5.84 4.09 0.08
C LEU A 74 7.19 3.76 -0.59
N SER A 75 8.24 3.49 0.21
CA SER A 75 9.57 3.12 -0.30
C SER A 75 9.74 1.62 -0.53
N GLU A 76 8.76 0.83 -0.10
CA GLU A 76 8.82 -0.62 -0.21
C GLU A 76 8.84 -1.07 -1.67
N LYS A 77 9.59 -2.14 -1.95
CA LYS A 77 9.85 -2.62 -3.31
C LYS A 77 8.85 -3.66 -3.77
#